data_AF-A0A4Y4D5Y1-F1
#
_entry.id   AF-A0A4Y4D5Y1-F1
#
_cell.length_a   1.000
_cell.length_b   1.000
_cell.length_c   1.000
_cell.angle_alpha   90.00
_cell.angle_beta   90.00
_cell.angle_gamma   90.00
#
_symmetry.space_group_name_H-M   'P 1'
#
loop_
_entity.id
_entity.type
_entity.pdbx_description
1 polymer ?
#
loop_
_entity_poly.entity_id
_entity_poly.type
_entity_poly.pdbx_seq_one_letter_code
_entity_poly.pdbx_strand_id
1 'polypeptide(L)' 'MAAAQGGAHEQLDAIRTGYASDAPCLEIGAALDEEGPHADAVVRVPLATLNRHGLVAGATGTGKTKTLQALAE' A
#
# COMPACT_ATOMS: atom_id res chain seq x y z
N MET A 1 -6.01 3.12 -27.70
CA MET A 1 -5.52 2.62 -26.41
C MET A 1 -4.54 3.63 -25.80
N ALA A 2 -5.01 4.86 -25.50
CA ALA A 2 -4.16 5.96 -25.00
C ALA A 2 -4.83 6.75 -23.85
N ALA A 3 -5.99 6.31 -23.37
CA ALA A 3 -6.74 6.98 -22.30
C ALA A 3 -6.50 6.37 -20.90
N ALA A 4 -5.82 5.23 -20.81
CA ALA A 4 -5.61 4.51 -19.55
C ALA A 4 -4.44 5.05 -18.71
N GLN A 5 -3.43 5.66 -19.35
CA GLN A 5 -2.23 6.16 -18.65
C GLN A 5 -2.54 7.36 -17.73
N GLY A 6 -3.47 8.24 -18.12
CA GLY A 6 -3.81 9.43 -17.32
C GLY A 6 -4.40 9.10 -15.95
N GLY A 7 -5.24 8.06 -15.85
CA GLY A 7 -5.85 7.65 -14.59
C GLY A 7 -4.88 6.94 -13.65
N ALA A 8 -3.91 6.18 -14.18
CA ALA A 8 -2.91 5.50 -13.36
C ALA A 8 -1.99 6.51 -12.65
N HIS A 9 -1.54 7.55 -13.36
CA HIS A 9 -0.73 8.61 -12.75
C HIS A 9 -1.47 9.39 -11.67
N GLU A 10 -2.74 9.73 -11.90
CA GLU A 10 -3.59 10.38 -10.90
C GLU A 10 -3.78 9.51 -9.64
N GLN A 11 -3.94 8.20 -9.82
CA GLN A 11 -4.03 7.25 -8.72
C GLN A 11 -2.72 7.17 -7.91
N LEU A 12 -1.56 7.18 -8.58
CA LEU A 12 -0.26 7.18 -7.91
C LEU A 12 -0.07 8.46 -7.08
N ASP A 13 -0.48 9.62 -7.60
CA ASP A 13 -0.42 10.88 -6.85
C ASP A 13 -1.36 10.87 -5.64
N ALA A 14 -2.56 10.30 -5.79
CA ALA A 14 -3.48 10.10 -4.68
C ALA A 14 -2.91 9.17 -3.60
N ILE A 15 -2.16 8.13 -3.98
CA ILE A 15 -1.49 7.23 -3.03
C ILE A 15 -0.36 7.97 -2.31
N ARG A 16 0.52 8.67 -3.05
CA ARG A 16 1.65 9.43 -2.48
C ARG A 16 1.16 10.43 -1.43
N THR A 17 0.12 11.17 -1.75
CA THR A 17 -0.45 12.20 -0.86
C THR A 17 -1.32 11.60 0.24
N GLY A 18 -2.15 10.60 -0.06
CA GLY A 18 -3.07 9.97 0.89
C GLY A 18 -2.39 9.17 1.99
N TYR A 19 -1.21 8.59 1.70
CA TYR A 19 -0.37 7.91 2.69
C TYR A 19 0.76 8.79 3.23
N ALA A 20 0.78 10.09 2.91
CA ALA A 20 1.72 11.03 3.51
C ALA A 20 1.40 11.24 5.00
N SER A 21 2.38 10.99 5.87
CA SER A 21 2.28 11.18 7.31
C SER A 21 3.65 11.45 7.91
N ASP A 22 3.72 12.44 8.80
CA ASP A 22 4.91 12.77 9.58
C ASP A 22 4.99 11.98 10.90
N ALA A 23 3.92 11.27 11.27
CA ALA A 23 3.92 10.38 12.42
C ALA A 23 4.75 9.11 12.14
N PRO A 24 5.24 8.41 13.18
CA PRO A 24 5.84 7.10 13.03
C PRO A 24 4.88 6.13 12.32
N CYS A 25 5.32 5.54 11.23
CA CYS A 25 4.53 4.64 10.39
C CYS A 25 5.26 3.30 10.21
N LEU A 26 4.46 2.24 10.03
CA LEU A 26 4.90 0.97 9.48
C LEU A 26 4.72 1.00 7.97
N GLU A 27 5.77 0.72 7.21
CA GLU A 27 5.69 0.54 5.76
C GLU A 27 5.17 -0.87 5.45
N ILE A 28 4.15 -0.96 4.61
CA ILE A 28 3.48 -2.24 4.30
C ILE A 28 3.74 -2.66 2.84
N GLY A 29 4.09 -1.71 1.97
CA GLY A 29 4.44 -1.98 0.59
C GLY A 29 4.51 -0.72 -0.26
N ALA A 30 4.43 -0.90 -1.57
CA ALA A 30 4.45 0.16 -2.56
C ALA A 30 3.31 -0.03 -3.56
N ALA A 31 2.89 1.06 -4.21
CA ALA A 31 1.95 0.98 -5.33
C ALA A 31 2.53 0.15 -6.48
N LEU A 32 1.67 -0.58 -7.18
CA LEU A 32 2.00 -1.42 -8.32
C LEU A 32 1.02 -1.11 -9.45
N ASP A 33 1.53 -0.85 -10.64
CA ASP A 33 0.74 -0.79 -11.87
C ASP A 33 1.38 -1.66 -12.97
N GLU A 34 0.96 -1.45 -14.22
CA GLU A 34 1.45 -2.19 -15.39
C GLU A 34 2.94 -1.97 -15.68
N GLU A 35 3.52 -0.85 -15.23
CA GLU A 35 4.95 -0.55 -15.40
C GLU A 35 5.80 -1.18 -14.31
N GLY A 36 5.17 -1.52 -13.18
CA GLY A 36 5.80 -2.22 -12.06
C GLY A 36 5.65 -1.47 -10.73
N PRO A 37 6.46 -1.83 -9.72
CA PRO A 37 6.36 -1.24 -8.40
C PRO A 37 6.96 0.17 -8.37
N HIS A 38 6.25 1.11 -7.73
CA HIS A 38 6.64 2.51 -7.61
C HIS A 38 7.17 2.80 -6.20
N ALA A 39 8.49 2.77 -6.04
CA ALA A 39 9.15 2.92 -4.73
C ALA A 39 8.93 4.29 -4.06
N ASP A 40 8.52 5.30 -4.82
CA ASP A 40 8.17 6.64 -4.34
C ASP A 40 6.71 6.76 -3.89
N ALA A 41 5.86 5.79 -4.24
CA ALA A 41 4.46 5.69 -3.81
C ALA A 41 4.30 4.62 -2.71
N VAL A 42 4.94 4.88 -1.56
CA VAL A 42 4.95 3.97 -0.41
C VAL A 42 3.60 3.95 0.30
N VAL A 43 3.07 2.75 0.54
CA VAL A 43 1.89 2.50 1.37
C VAL A 43 2.34 2.22 2.79
N ARG A 44 1.89 3.08 3.72
CA ARG A 44 2.30 3.03 5.12
C ARG A 44 1.14 3.31 6.06
N VAL A 45 1.19 2.75 7.27
CA VAL A 45 0.13 2.89 8.27
C VAL A 45 0.72 3.48 9.55
N PRO A 46 0.17 4.58 10.10
CA PRO A 46 0.64 5.13 11.36
C PRO A 46 0.60 4.10 12.49
N LEU A 47 1.67 4.01 13.28
CA LEU A 47 1.77 3.01 14.36
C LEU A 47 0.62 3.15 15.38
N ALA A 48 0.17 4.38 15.61
CA ALA A 48 -0.95 4.68 16.51
C ALA A 48 -2.29 4.05 16.07
N THR A 49 -2.45 3.65 14.81
CA THR A 49 -3.67 2.99 14.33
C THR A 49 -3.62 1.46 14.46
N LEU A 50 -2.44 0.88 14.73
CA LEU A 50 -2.27 -0.58 14.85
C LEU A 50 -2.91 -1.16 16.11
N ASN A 51 -3.30 -0.34 17.07
CA ASN A 51 -4.11 -0.75 18.24
C ASN A 51 -5.60 -0.92 17.91
N ARG A 52 -6.02 -0.63 16.67
CA ARG A 52 -7.37 -0.87 16.16
C ARG A 52 -7.38 -2.20 15.40
N HIS A 53 -8.55 -2.84 15.32
CA HIS A 53 -8.69 -4.07 14.56
C HIS A 53 -8.45 -3.85 13.06
N GLY A 54 -7.60 -4.69 12.46
CA GLY A 54 -7.34 -4.73 11.02
C GLY A 54 -7.90 -6.00 10.37
N LEU A 55 -8.14 -5.96 9.06
CA LEU A 55 -8.61 -7.09 8.26
C LEU A 55 -7.64 -7.35 7.11
N VAL A 56 -7.09 -8.56 7.04
CA VAL A 56 -6.35 -9.06 5.88
C VAL A 56 -7.21 -10.11 5.19
N ALA A 57 -7.76 -9.75 4.02
CA ALA A 57 -8.67 -10.57 3.24
C ALA A 57 -8.09 -10.92 1.85
N GLY A 58 -8.57 -11.99 1.24
CA GLY A 58 -8.09 -12.49 -0.05
C GLY A 58 -8.36 -14.00 -0.23
N ALA A 59 -8.26 -14.49 -1.46
CA ALA A 59 -8.44 -15.91 -1.77
C ALA A 59 -7.35 -16.80 -1.14
N THR A 60 -7.50 -18.13 -1.22
CA THR A 60 -6.46 -19.06 -0.79
C THR A 60 -5.21 -18.88 -1.67
N GLY A 61 -4.02 -18.91 -1.06
CA GLY A 61 -2.76 -18.73 -1.78
C GLY A 61 -2.35 -17.29 -2.10
N THR A 62 -3.16 -16.26 -1.80
CA THR A 62 -2.82 -14.85 -2.10
C THR A 62 -1.98 -14.15 -1.03
N GLY A 63 -1.28 -14.92 -0.19
CA GLY A 63 -0.30 -14.36 0.75
C GLY A 63 -0.82 -13.78 2.06
N LYS A 64 -2.10 -13.95 2.46
CA LYS A 64 -2.64 -13.42 3.75
C LYS A 64 -1.73 -13.71 4.96
N THR A 65 -1.27 -14.95 5.12
CA THR A 65 -0.36 -15.34 6.21
C THR A 65 0.99 -14.64 6.08
N LYS A 66 1.53 -14.52 4.85
CA LYS A 66 2.82 -13.86 4.62
C LYS A 66 2.74 -12.35 4.86
N THR A 67 1.61 -11.72 4.55
CA THR A 67 1.34 -10.31 4.91
C THR A 67 1.38 -10.13 6.43
N LEU A 68 0.72 -11.00 7.21
CA LEU A 68 0.79 -10.90 8.67
C LEU A 68 2.19 -11.14 9.23
N GLN A 69 2.97 -12.04 8.63
CA GLN A 69 4.37 -12.25 9.00
C GLN A 69 5.21 -11.01 8.73
N ALA A 70 5.09 -10.41 7.54
CA ALA A 70 5.82 -9.19 7.19
C ALA A 70 5.46 -7.98 8.06
N LEU A 71 4.24 -7.94 8.62
CA LEU A 71 3.85 -6.90 9.58
C LEU A 71 4.45 -7.10 10.98
N ALA A 72 4.90 -8.32 11.29
CA ALA A 72 5.40 -8.69 12.61
C ALA A 72 6.94 -8.78 12.68
N GLU A 73 7.59 -9.04 11.54
CA GLU A 73 9.05 -9.04 11.34
C GLU A 73 9.60 -7.62 11.18
#